data_AF-A0A3L7N953-F1
#
_entry.id   AF-A0A3L7N953-F1
#
_cell.length_a   1.000
_cell.length_b   1.000
_cell.length_c   1.000
_cell.angle_alpha   90.00
_cell.angle_beta   90.00
_cell.angle_gamma   90.00
#
_symmetry.space_group_name_H-M   'P 1'
#
loop_
_entity.id
_entity.type
_entity.pdbx_description
1 polymer ?
#
loop_
_entity_poly.entity_id
_entity_poly.type
_entity_poly.pdbx_seq_one_letter_code
_entity_poly.pdbx_strand_id
1 'polypeptide(L)'
;MEIRIENYQASSAKELPSAPTGKRKSRRTDPFLRGPVPMEWLSSASALCKSALPVGLALWFLRGVMGKQCPVKFTSAARRSMRLTREQSRRGIPALEAAGLLRVVKGGRGRCTVVEIIETLRECHIDGGMGGAKSVE
;
A
#
# COMPACT_ATOMS: atom_id res chain seq x y z
N MET A 1 8.26 20.49 12.78
CA MET A 1 6.96 20.15 13.39
C MET A 1 6.80 18.64 13.24
N GLU A 2 7.14 17.89 14.28
CA GLU A 2 7.11 16.42 14.28
C GLU A 2 5.71 15.99 14.72
N ILE A 3 4.90 15.47 13.80
CA ILE A 3 3.58 14.93 14.13
C ILE A 3 3.80 13.52 14.67
N ARG A 4 3.69 13.35 16.00
CA ARG A 4 3.65 12.04 16.65
C ARG A 4 2.25 11.46 16.55
N ILE A 5 2.09 10.37 15.80
CA ILE A 5 0.79 9.71 15.58
C ILE A 5 0.17 9.27 16.92
N GLU A 6 1.01 8.88 17.87
CA GLU A 6 0.67 8.50 19.26
C GLU A 6 -0.11 9.61 20.00
N ASN A 7 0.12 10.87 19.66
CA ASN A 7 -0.50 12.04 20.29
C ASN A 7 -1.63 12.64 19.43
N TYR A 8 -2.02 11.99 18.33
CA TYR A 8 -3.16 12.41 17.53
C TYR A 8 -4.47 11.97 18.21
N GLN A 9 -4.81 12.65 19.30
CA GLN A 9 -6.15 12.61 19.87
C GLN A 9 -6.82 13.95 19.60
N ALA A 10 -8.07 13.92 19.12
CA ALA A 10 -8.88 15.13 19.13
C ALA A 10 -9.13 15.50 20.60
N SER A 11 -8.49 16.57 21.08
CA SER A 11 -8.51 16.97 22.50
C SER A 11 -9.92 17.30 23.01
N SER A 12 -10.87 17.60 22.11
CA SER A 12 -12.29 17.67 22.41
C SER A 12 -13.14 17.60 21.14
N ALA A 13 -14.32 16.99 21.21
CA ALA A 13 -15.30 17.00 20.10
C ALA A 13 -15.72 18.42 19.68
N LYS A 14 -15.49 19.42 20.55
CA LYS A 14 -15.77 20.85 20.30
C LYS A 14 -14.73 21.54 19.41
N GLU A 15 -13.53 20.97 19.25
CA GLU A 15 -12.47 21.53 18.39
C GLU A 15 -12.62 21.09 16.92
N LEU A 16 -13.39 20.03 16.67
CA LEU A 16 -13.67 19.58 15.32
C LEU A 16 -14.71 20.51 14.69
N PRO A 17 -14.50 20.96 13.44
CA PRO A 17 -15.55 21.67 12.73
C PRO A 17 -16.81 20.81 12.72
N SER A 18 -17.95 21.39 13.11
CA SER A 18 -19.23 20.69 13.13
C SER A 18 -19.43 20.01 11.78
N ALA A 19 -19.51 18.67 11.79
CA ALA A 19 -19.62 17.90 10.56
C ALA A 19 -20.79 18.46 9.75
N PRO A 20 -20.62 18.75 8.45
CA PRO A 20 -21.66 19.39 7.67
C PRO A 20 -22.94 18.54 7.73
N THR A 21 -23.93 19.02 8.46
CA THR A 21 -25.26 18.43 8.59
C THR A 21 -26.05 18.81 7.34
N GLY A 22 -25.70 18.21 6.19
CA GLY A 22 -26.23 18.60 4.88
C GLY A 22 -26.31 17.44 3.90
N LYS A 23 -27.49 17.26 3.31
CA LYS A 23 -27.96 16.06 2.59
C LYS A 23 -27.30 15.80 1.22
N ARG A 24 -27.45 14.54 0.82
CA ARG A 24 -27.20 13.87 -0.48
C ARG A 24 -25.74 13.55 -0.77
N LYS A 25 -25.45 12.24 -0.76
CA LYS A 25 -24.31 11.66 -1.46
C LYS A 25 -24.41 12.09 -2.91
N SER A 26 -23.73 13.17 -3.31
CA SER A 26 -23.38 13.29 -4.72
C SER A 26 -22.65 11.99 -5.07
N ARG A 27 -23.03 11.34 -6.17
CA ARG A 27 -22.19 10.25 -6.69
C ARG A 27 -20.82 10.90 -6.88
N ARG A 28 -19.85 10.54 -6.04
CA ARG A 28 -18.48 11.00 -6.23
C ARG A 28 -18.10 10.57 -7.65
N THR A 29 -17.95 11.55 -8.53
CA THR A 29 -17.52 11.30 -9.90
C THR A 29 -16.03 10.97 -9.92
N ASP A 30 -15.30 11.43 -8.90
CA ASP A 30 -13.86 11.23 -8.80
C ASP A 30 -13.48 9.81 -8.36
N PRO A 31 -12.44 9.24 -8.98
CA PRO A 31 -11.89 7.96 -8.56
C PRO A 31 -11.34 8.04 -7.13
N PHE A 32 -11.60 7.00 -6.34
CA PHE A 32 -11.13 6.89 -4.96
C PHE A 32 -10.45 5.54 -4.73
N LEU A 33 -9.61 5.47 -3.70
CA LEU A 33 -8.99 4.23 -3.25
C LEU A 33 -10.00 3.45 -2.39
N ARG A 34 -10.38 2.25 -2.84
CA ARG A 34 -11.29 1.37 -2.09
C ARG A 34 -10.52 0.73 -0.93
N GLY A 35 -11.03 0.89 0.30
CA GLY A 35 -10.48 0.20 1.49
C GLY A 35 -10.92 -1.27 1.57
N PRO A 36 -10.38 -2.08 2.49
CA PRO A 36 -9.34 -1.79 3.48
C PRO A 36 -7.92 -1.98 2.92
N VAL A 37 -7.06 -0.98 3.09
CA VAL A 37 -5.63 -1.08 2.79
C VAL A 37 -4.89 -1.21 4.13
N PRO A 38 -4.13 -2.28 4.39
CA PRO A 38 -3.39 -2.43 5.64
C PRO A 38 -2.38 -1.29 5.81
N MET A 39 -2.38 -0.66 6.99
CA MET A 39 -1.45 0.43 7.29
C MET A 39 0.00 -0.06 7.29
N GLU A 40 0.27 -1.24 7.83
CA GLU A 40 1.60 -1.87 7.79
C GLU A 40 2.10 -2.09 6.36
N TRP A 41 1.18 -2.40 5.45
CA TRP A 41 1.51 -2.55 4.03
C TRP A 41 1.93 -1.21 3.42
N LEU A 42 1.20 -0.13 3.71
CA LEU A 42 1.54 1.22 3.24
C LEU A 42 2.83 1.74 3.88
N SER A 43 3.03 1.49 5.18
CA SER A 43 4.23 1.84 5.92
C SER A 43 5.45 1.17 5.28
N SER A 44 5.38 -0.15 5.11
CA SER A 44 6.42 -0.94 4.44
C SER A 44 6.70 -0.44 3.02
N ALA A 45 5.66 -0.18 2.22
CA ALA A 45 5.83 0.34 0.86
C ALA A 45 6.48 1.74 0.82
N SER A 46 6.24 2.57 1.85
CA SER A 46 6.79 3.93 1.95
C SER A 46 8.27 3.96 2.33
N ALA A 47 8.74 2.97 3.08
CA ALA A 47 10.14 2.81 3.47
C ALA A 47 11.06 2.33 2.33
N LEU A 48 10.50 1.86 1.21
CA LEU A 48 11.25 1.37 0.06
C LEU A 48 11.72 2.53 -0.85
N CYS A 49 11.79 2.28 -2.16
CA CYS A 49 12.14 3.30 -3.12
C CYS A 49 11.00 4.33 -3.31
N LYS A 50 11.36 5.55 -3.72
CA LYS A 50 10.40 6.65 -4.03
C LYS A 50 9.29 6.25 -5.02
N SER A 51 9.49 5.20 -5.81
CA SER A 51 8.52 4.68 -6.77
C SER A 51 7.64 3.53 -6.26
N ALA A 52 7.97 2.92 -5.11
CA ALA A 52 7.22 1.78 -4.57
C ALA A 52 5.83 2.20 -4.11
N LEU A 53 5.72 3.24 -3.27
CA LEU A 53 4.43 3.71 -2.76
C LEU A 53 3.45 4.14 -3.87
N PRO A 54 3.85 4.96 -4.87
CA PRO A 54 2.94 5.32 -5.97
C PRO A 54 2.48 4.12 -6.80
N VAL A 55 3.37 3.16 -7.07
CA VAL A 55 3.03 1.91 -7.78
C VAL A 55 2.07 1.06 -6.93
N GLY A 56 2.31 0.98 -5.63
CA GLY A 56 1.47 0.26 -4.68
C GLY A 56 0.04 0.82 -4.63
N LEU A 57 -0.10 2.15 -4.53
CA LEU A 57 -1.40 2.81 -4.58
C LEU A 57 -2.14 2.55 -5.90
N ALA A 58 -1.43 2.53 -7.02
CA ALA A 58 -2.03 2.18 -8.31
C ALA A 58 -2.55 0.75 -8.35
N LEU A 59 -1.83 -0.21 -7.77
CA LEU A 59 -2.24 -1.60 -7.68
C LEU A 59 -3.46 -1.78 -6.76
N TRP A 60 -3.48 -1.11 -5.61
CA TRP A 60 -4.64 -1.10 -4.70
C TRP A 60 -5.86 -0.44 -5.33
N PHE A 61 -5.67 0.64 -6.10
CA PHE A 61 -6.75 1.26 -6.87
C PHE A 61 -7.35 0.27 -7.87
N LEU A 62 -6.50 -0.41 -8.67
CA LEU A 62 -6.95 -1.41 -9.62
C LEU A 62 -7.68 -2.57 -8.95
N ARG A 63 -7.18 -3.05 -7.81
CA ARG A 63 -7.86 -4.07 -7.01
C ARG A 63 -9.24 -3.60 -6.54
N GLY A 64 -9.35 -2.33 -6.13
CA GLY A 64 -10.64 -1.72 -5.78
C GLY A 64 -11.64 -1.69 -6.92
N VAL A 65 -11.17 -1.40 -8.15
CA VAL A 65 -11.96 -1.37 -9.39
C VAL A 65 -12.37 -2.77 -9.83
N MET A 66 -11.47 -3.75 -9.79
CA MET A 66 -11.73 -5.14 -10.21
C MET A 66 -12.54 -5.96 -9.19
N GLY A 67 -12.74 -5.43 -7.97
CA GLY A 67 -13.19 -6.23 -6.83
C GLY A 67 -12.05 -7.14 -6.35
N LYS A 68 -12.27 -7.94 -5.30
CA LYS A 68 -11.23 -8.80 -4.66
C LYS A 68 -10.58 -9.85 -5.59
N GLN A 69 -10.78 -9.77 -6.90
CA GLN A 69 -10.16 -10.59 -7.93
C GLN A 69 -8.66 -10.34 -7.97
N CYS A 70 -7.90 -11.34 -7.58
CA CYS A 70 -6.46 -11.46 -7.85
C CYS A 70 -6.27 -12.57 -8.89
N PRO A 71 -5.28 -12.46 -9.78
CA PRO A 71 -4.23 -11.44 -9.82
C PRO A 71 -4.60 -10.16 -10.60
N VAL A 72 -3.96 -9.04 -10.23
CA VAL A 72 -4.17 -7.70 -10.81
C VAL A 72 -3.24 -7.48 -12.01
N LYS A 73 -3.80 -7.08 -13.15
CA LYS A 73 -3.03 -6.76 -14.36
C LYS A 73 -2.65 -5.28 -14.38
N PHE A 74 -1.35 -5.01 -14.27
CA PHE A 74 -0.79 -3.67 -14.33
C PHE A 74 -0.56 -3.24 -15.79
N THR A 75 -1.56 -2.59 -16.38
CA THR A 75 -1.55 -2.15 -17.79
C THR A 75 -0.92 -0.77 -17.97
N SER A 76 -0.55 -0.44 -19.22
CA SER A 76 -0.07 0.90 -19.57
C SER A 76 -1.13 1.98 -19.36
N ALA A 77 -2.41 1.66 -19.51
CA ALA A 77 -3.52 2.56 -19.23
C ALA A 77 -3.61 2.89 -17.74
N ALA A 78 -3.56 1.87 -16.87
CA ALA A 78 -3.56 2.05 -15.42
C ALA A 78 -2.34 2.83 -14.92
N ARG A 79 -1.18 2.59 -15.54
CA ARG A 79 0.03 3.35 -15.25
C ARG A 79 -0.15 4.83 -15.59
N ARG A 80 -0.75 5.15 -16.74
CA ARG A 80 -1.00 6.54 -17.16
C ARG A 80 -2.04 7.23 -16.28
N SER A 81 -3.11 6.55 -15.89
CA SER A 81 -4.15 7.13 -15.02
C SER A 81 -3.58 7.55 -13.66
N MET A 82 -2.57 6.83 -13.16
CA MET A 82 -1.86 7.15 -11.91
C MET A 82 -0.59 7.99 -12.14
N ARG A 83 -0.40 8.56 -13.34
CA ARG A 83 0.75 9.40 -13.73
C ARG A 83 2.12 8.75 -13.46
N LEU A 84 2.20 7.43 -13.57
CA LEU A 84 3.43 6.68 -13.35
C LEU A 84 4.25 6.58 -14.64
N THR A 85 5.56 6.79 -14.51
CA THR A 85 6.50 6.56 -15.60
C THR A 85 6.84 5.08 -15.73
N ARG A 86 7.36 4.68 -16.90
CA ARG A 86 7.82 3.30 -17.12
C ARG A 86 8.90 2.90 -16.12
N GLU A 87 9.81 3.81 -15.80
CA GLU A 87 10.92 3.54 -14.90
C GLU A 87 10.46 3.42 -13.45
N GLN A 88 9.46 4.20 -13.03
CA GLN A 88 8.82 4.02 -11.71
C GLN A 88 8.21 2.62 -11.58
N SER A 89 7.52 2.12 -12.61
CA SER A 89 6.98 0.76 -12.59
C SER A 89 8.09 -0.31 -12.58
N ARG A 90 9.15 -0.11 -13.37
CA ARG A 90 10.27 -1.05 -13.44
C ARG A 90 11.06 -1.16 -12.14
N ARG A 91 11.14 -0.10 -11.35
CA ARG A 91 11.82 -0.09 -10.04
C ARG A 91 10.88 -0.44 -8.89
N GLY A 92 9.67 0.09 -8.93
CA GLY A 92 8.68 -0.10 -7.86
C GLY A 92 8.17 -1.53 -7.75
N ILE A 93 7.87 -2.21 -8.86
CA ILE A 93 7.34 -3.58 -8.81
C ILE A 93 8.36 -4.54 -8.18
N PRO A 94 9.64 -4.61 -8.63
CA PRO A 94 10.62 -5.49 -7.99
C PRO A 94 10.91 -5.12 -6.53
N ALA A 95 10.89 -3.82 -6.19
CA ALA A 95 11.10 -3.40 -4.80
C ALA A 95 9.98 -3.88 -3.87
N LEU A 96 8.73 -3.78 -4.31
CA LEU A 96 7.57 -4.28 -3.57
C LEU A 96 7.57 -5.81 -3.49
N GLU A 97 8.02 -6.50 -4.54
CA GLU A 97 8.17 -7.96 -4.54
C GLU A 97 9.25 -8.42 -3.56
N ALA A 98 10.42 -7.77 -3.57
CA ALA A 98 11.52 -8.05 -2.65
C ALA A 98 11.13 -7.82 -1.19
N ALA A 99 10.22 -6.88 -0.92
CA ALA A 99 9.68 -6.62 0.40
C ALA A 99 8.53 -7.57 0.81
N GLY A 100 8.15 -8.54 -0.04
CA GLY A 100 7.07 -9.48 0.25
C GLY A 100 5.66 -8.84 0.24
N LEU A 101 5.52 -7.65 -0.34
CA LEU A 101 4.24 -6.92 -0.39
C LEU A 101 3.38 -7.33 -1.59
N LEU A 102 4.02 -7.89 -2.62
CA LEU A 102 3.37 -8.43 -3.81
C LEU A 102 4.14 -9.65 -4.34
N ARG A 103 3.48 -10.43 -5.19
CA ARG A 103 4.09 -11.53 -5.95
C ARG A 103 3.86 -11.31 -7.43
N VAL A 104 4.90 -11.33 -8.26
CA VAL A 104 4.74 -11.26 -9.71
C VAL A 104 4.36 -12.64 -10.25
N VAL A 105 3.16 -12.76 -10.80
CA VAL A 105 2.63 -14.02 -11.36
C VAL A 105 3.06 -14.16 -12.83
N LYS A 106 3.02 -13.06 -13.59
CA LYS A 106 3.49 -13.02 -15.00
C LYS A 106 4.15 -11.68 -15.29
N GLY A 107 5.27 -11.72 -16.01
CA GLY A 107 6.03 -10.53 -16.39
C GLY A 107 6.92 -10.75 -17.61
N GLY A 108 7.66 -9.70 -18.00
CA GLY A 108 8.63 -9.77 -19.09
C GLY A 108 8.61 -8.52 -19.99
N ARG A 109 9.63 -8.37 -20.84
CA ARG A 109 9.69 -7.26 -21.81
C ARG A 109 8.46 -7.30 -22.72
N GLY A 110 7.80 -6.15 -22.88
CA GLY A 110 6.65 -5.99 -23.77
C GLY A 110 5.32 -6.55 -23.25
N ARG A 111 5.29 -7.19 -22.07
CA ARG A 111 4.06 -7.75 -21.48
C ARG A 111 3.59 -6.90 -20.30
N CYS A 112 2.28 -6.87 -20.08
CA CYS A 112 1.72 -6.28 -18.85
C CYS A 112 2.10 -7.16 -17.66
N THR A 113 2.61 -6.55 -16.60
CA THR A 113 2.89 -7.28 -15.37
C THR A 113 1.58 -7.68 -14.70
N VAL A 114 1.48 -8.94 -14.28
CA VAL A 114 0.36 -9.48 -13.51
C VAL A 114 0.89 -9.79 -12.13
N VAL A 115 0.29 -9.19 -11.10
CA VAL A 115 0.75 -9.27 -9.72
C VAL A 115 -0.37 -9.69 -8.78
N GLU A 116 -0.01 -10.41 -7.74
CA GLU A 116 -0.86 -10.73 -6.61
C GLU A 116 -0.45 -9.84 -5.42
N ILE A 117 -1.42 -9.18 -4.78
CA ILE A 117 -1.16 -8.30 -3.63
C ILE A 117 -1.28 -9.13 -2.36
N ILE A 118 -0.28 -9.04 -1.49
CA ILE A 118 -0.27 -9.74 -0.21
C ILE A 118 -0.87 -8.82 0.84
N GLU A 119 -2.06 -9.15 1.34
CA GLU A 119 -2.82 -8.31 2.29
C GLU A 119 -2.32 -8.45 3.73
N THR A 120 -1.91 -9.66 4.10
CA THR A 120 -1.35 -9.93 5.42
C THR A 120 0.16 -9.90 5.27
N LEU A 121 0.79 -8.80 5.68
CA LEU A 121 2.19 -8.92 6.10
C LEU A 121 2.16 -9.93 7.23
N ARG A 122 2.68 -11.14 6.98
CA ARG A 122 3.00 -12.05 8.07
C ARG A 122 3.95 -11.27 8.94
N GLU A 123 3.55 -11.03 10.18
CA GLU A 123 4.39 -10.41 11.18
C GLU A 123 5.73 -11.12 11.15
N CYS A 124 6.78 -10.43 10.72
CA CYS A 124 8.14 -10.81 11.08
C CYS A 124 8.21 -10.61 12.58
N HIS A 125 7.72 -11.59 13.32
CA HIS A 125 7.84 -11.69 14.75
C HIS A 125 9.35 -11.64 15.03
N ILE A 126 9.83 -10.47 15.47
CA ILE A 126 11.16 -10.32 16.03
C ILE A 126 11.09 -11.01 17.39
N ASP A 127 11.22 -12.35 17.39
CA ASP A 127 11.59 -13.12 18.58
C ASP A 127 13.08 -12.86 18.79
N GLY A 128 13.40 -11.63 19.18
CA GLY A 128 14.68 -11.26 19.79
C GLY A 128 14.74 -11.79 21.22
N GLY A 129 14.47 -13.09 21.40
CA GLY A 129 14.79 -13.80 22.62
C GLY A 129 16.31 -13.87 22.72
N MET A 130 16.88 -12.98 23.53
CA MET A 130 18.26 -13.02 23.98
C MET A 130 18.47 -14.33 24.76
N GLY A 131 18.75 -15.42 24.04
CA GLY A 131 19.09 -16.72 24.59
C GLY A 131 20.49 -16.63 25.21
N GLY A 132 20.52 -16.68 26.54
CA GLY A 132 21.73 -16.60 27.35
C GLY A 132 22.80 -17.62 26.92
N ALA A 133 24.03 -17.14 26.88
CA ALA A 133 25.21 -17.97 26.89
C ALA A 133 25.15 -18.89 28.12
N LYS A 134 24.90 -20.18 27.90
CA LYS A 134 25.38 -21.21 28.82
C LYS A 134 26.78 -21.59 28.37
N SER A 135 27.74 -21.19 29.18
CA SER A 135 29.02 -21.87 29.30
C SER A 135 28.81 -23.37 29.45
N VAL A 136 29.57 -24.14 28.69
CA VAL A 136 30.00 -25.50 29.01
C VAL A 136 31.43 -25.54 28.48
N GLU A 137 32.38 -25.27 29.36
CA GLU A 137 33.21 -26.25 30.10
C GLU A 137 34.19 -26.99 29.17
#